data_AF-A0A1F9C7V7-F1
#
_entry.id   AF-A0A1F9C7V7-F1
#
_cell.length_a   1.000
_cell.length_b   1.000
_cell.length_c   1.000
_cell.angle_alpha   90.00
_cell.angle_beta   90.00
_cell.angle_gamma   90.00
#
_symmetry.space_group_name_H-M   'P 1'
#
loop_
_entity.id
_entity.type
_entity.pdbx_description
1 polymer ?
#
loop_
_entity_poly.entity_id
_entity_poly.type
_entity_poly.pdbx_seq_one_letter_code
_entity_poly.pdbx_strand_id
1 'polypeptide(L)' 'MSGTPENVEVKEDLSDCPRCGAGRGFHVSFRRKGRSLAVILVCPSCGFRFTVGEWAFPTGEPRPFDPAIDSGP' A
#
# COMPACT_ATOMS: atom_id res chain seq x y z
N MET A 1 0.47 16.85 22.84
CA MET A 1 -0.21 15.55 22.67
C MET A 1 0.57 14.52 23.46
N SER A 2 0.10 14.11 24.64
CA SER A 2 0.73 13.01 25.40
C SER A 2 -0.16 11.78 25.23
N GLY A 3 0.12 10.98 24.21
CA GLY A 3 -0.48 9.65 24.07
C GLY A 3 0.36 8.63 24.81
N THR A 4 -0.25 7.82 25.68
CA THR A 4 0.42 6.66 26.27
C THR A 4 0.65 5.64 25.14
N PRO A 5 1.87 5.11 24.95
CA PRO A 5 2.14 4.11 23.93
C PRO A 5 1.31 2.85 24.20
N GLU A 6 0.67 2.33 23.14
CA GLU A 6 -0.01 1.03 23.18
C GLU A 6 0.95 -0.08 22.75
N ASN A 7 0.84 -1.24 23.39
CA ASN A 7 1.53 -2.44 22.95
C ASN A 7 0.75 -3.06 21.79
N VAL A 8 1.39 -3.17 20.63
CA VAL A 8 0.83 -3.83 19.45
C VAL A 8 1.47 -5.22 19.33
N GLU A 9 0.65 -6.26 19.44
CA GLU A 9 1.08 -7.63 19.18
C GLU A 9 1.05 -7.90 17.67
N VAL A 10 2.22 -8.14 17.07
CA VAL A 10 2.33 -8.57 15.67
C VAL A 10 2.14 -10.08 15.64
N LYS A 11 1.02 -10.54 15.06
CA LYS A 11 0.69 -11.97 15.05
C LYS A 11 1.37 -12.73 13.92
N GLU A 12 1.12 -12.33 12.68
CA GLU A 12 1.55 -13.08 11.50
C GLU A 12 1.89 -12.14 10.34
N ASP A 13 2.90 -12.53 9.55
CA ASP A 13 3.26 -11.84 8.32
C ASP A 13 2.32 -12.26 7.18
N LEU A 14 1.78 -11.27 6.46
CA LEU A 14 0.99 -11.52 5.26
C LEU A 14 1.90 -11.95 4.10
N SER A 15 2.12 -13.25 3.97
CA SER A 15 3.05 -13.85 3.00
C SER A 15 2.40 -14.85 2.04
N ASP A 16 1.23 -15.39 2.38
CA ASP A 16 0.51 -16.39 1.59
C ASP A 16 -0.55 -15.75 0.69
N CYS A 17 -0.57 -16.13 -0.58
CA CYS A 17 -1.61 -15.71 -1.51
C CYS A 17 -2.96 -16.37 -1.16
N PRO A 18 -4.02 -15.60 -0.82
CA PRO A 18 -5.32 -16.17 -0.46
C PRO A 18 -6.03 -16.85 -1.64
N ARG A 19 -5.57 -16.62 -2.88
CA ARG A 19 -6.16 -17.23 -4.07
C ARG A 19 -5.53 -18.57 -4.45
N CYS A 20 -4.21 -18.71 -4.30
CA CYS A 20 -3.48 -19.89 -4.80
C CYS A 20 -2.57 -20.56 -3.77
N GLY A 21 -2.50 -20.05 -2.53
CA GLY A 21 -1.72 -20.63 -1.44
C GLY A 21 -0.21 -20.50 -1.57
N ALA A 22 0.30 -19.69 -2.51
CA ALA A 22 1.74 -19.50 -2.66
C ALA A 22 2.30 -18.63 -1.52
N GLY A 23 3.26 -19.15 -0.76
CA GLY A 23 3.85 -18.51 0.43
C GLY A 23 5.25 -17.92 0.23
N ARG A 24 5.40 -17.03 -0.75
CA ARG A 24 6.68 -16.35 -1.04
C ARG A 24 6.58 -14.84 -1.00
N GLY A 25 5.54 -14.32 -0.35
CA GLY A 25 5.23 -12.89 -0.30
C GLY A 25 4.69 -12.36 -1.63
N PHE A 26 4.68 -11.03 -1.74
CA PHE A 26 4.04 -10.32 -2.84
C PHE A 26 4.98 -9.30 -3.48
N HIS A 27 4.82 -9.09 -4.78
CA HIS A 27 5.30 -7.85 -5.39
C HIS A 27 4.39 -6.71 -4.94
N VAL A 28 4.99 -5.58 -4.55
CA VAL A 28 4.25 -4.39 -4.12
C VAL A 28 4.16 -3.41 -5.27
N SER A 29 2.95 -2.94 -5.55
CA SER A 29 2.69 -1.86 -6.50
C SER A 29 1.97 -0.74 -5.78
N PHE A 30 2.30 0.49 -6.14
CA PHE A 30 1.63 1.68 -5.65
C PHE A 30 0.77 2.27 -6.77
N ARG A 31 -0.50 2.58 -6.48
CA ARG A 31 -1.41 3.24 -7.42
C ARG A 31 -1.84 4.58 -6.85
N ARG A 32 -1.44 5.66 -7.50
CA ARG A 32 -1.84 7.01 -7.12
C ARG A 32 -3.16 7.39 -7.79
N LYS A 33 -4.02 8.13 -7.08
CA LYS A 33 -5.23 8.74 -7.61
C LYS A 33 -5.45 10.10 -6.94
N GLY A 34 -4.98 11.17 -7.60
CA GLY A 34 -5.06 12.52 -7.05
C GLY A 34 -4.27 12.65 -5.74
N ARG A 35 -4.97 12.83 -4.61
CA ARG A 35 -4.37 12.91 -3.26
C ARG A 35 -4.41 11.58 -2.49
N SER A 36 -4.69 10.45 -3.14
CA SER A 36 -4.62 9.14 -2.49
C SER A 36 -3.58 8.21 -3.12
N LEU A 37 -3.06 7.31 -2.28
CA LEU A 37 -2.11 6.26 -2.62
C LEU A 37 -2.69 4.91 -2.19
N ALA A 38 -2.96 4.04 -3.14
CA ALA A 38 -3.33 2.65 -2.86
C ALA A 38 -2.08 1.77 -2.87
N VAL A 39 -1.94 0.90 -1.87
CA VAL A 39 -0.94 -0.17 -1.84
C VAL A 39 -1.59 -1.45 -2.35
N ILE A 40 -1.01 -2.02 -3.40
CA ILE A 40 -1.51 -3.21 -4.08
C ILE A 40 -0.47 -4.32 -3.93
N LEU A 41 -0.90 -5.45 -3.38
CA LEU A 41 -0.10 -6.66 -3.34
C LEU A 41 -0.42 -7.51 -4.57
N VAL A 42 0.62 -7.96 -5.26
CA VAL A 42 0.54 -8.75 -6.49
C VAL A 42 1.21 -10.09 -6.26
N CYS A 43 0.44 -11.18 -6.36
CA CYS A 43 0.98 -12.53 -6.21
C CYS A 43 1.91 -12.86 -7.40
N PRO A 44 3.18 -13.23 -7.15
CA PRO A 44 4.11 -13.58 -8.23
C PRO A 44 3.73 -14.88 -8.95
N SER A 45 2.98 -15.77 -8.29
CA SER A 45 2.63 -17.08 -8.85
C SER A 45 1.38 -17.06 -9.74
N CYS A 46 0.30 -16.40 -9.31
CA CYS A 46 -0.96 -16.38 -10.07
C CYS A 46 -1.35 -15.00 -10.61
N GLY A 47 -0.57 -13.96 -10.33
CA GLY A 47 -0.84 -12.58 -10.77
C GLY A 47 -2.05 -11.93 -10.09
N PHE A 48 -2.66 -12.57 -9.09
CA PHE A 48 -3.78 -11.99 -8.35
C PHE A 48 -3.36 -10.70 -7.64
N ARG A 49 -4.24 -9.70 -7.70
CA ARG A 49 -4.01 -8.36 -7.14
C ARG A 49 -5.04 -8.08 -6.07
N PHE A 50 -4.60 -7.59 -4.92
CA PHE A 50 -5.51 -7.10 -3.90
C PHE A 50 -4.96 -5.81 -3.27
N THR A 51 -5.87 -4.88 -2.97
CA THR A 51 -5.56 -3.58 -2.38
C THR A 51 -5.62 -3.72 -0.86
N VAL A 52 -4.50 -3.45 -0.17
CA VAL A 52 -4.40 -3.61 1.30
C VAL A 52 -4.63 -2.31 2.05
N GLY A 53 -4.67 -1.17 1.35
CA GLY A 53 -5.02 0.09 1.94
C GLY A 53 -5.01 1.22 0.92
N GLU A 54 -5.77 2.26 1.23
CA GLU A 54 -5.72 3.55 0.55
C GLU A 54 -5.35 4.62 1.57
N TRP A 55 -4.23 5.30 1.33
CA TRP A 55 -3.75 6.40 2.16
C TRP A 55 -4.16 7.72 1.51
N ALA A 56 -4.85 8.60 2.25
CA ALA A 56 -5.14 9.95 1.80
C ALA A 56 -4.08 10.92 2.34
N PHE A 57 -3.47 11.72 1.47
CA PHE A 57 -2.56 12.78 1.89
C PHE A 57 -3.36 13.94 2.53
N PRO A 58 -3.02 14.36 3.77
CA PRO A 58 -3.75 15.41 4.48
C PRO A 58 -3.90 16.69 3.66
N THR A 59 -5.05 17.35 3.75
CA THR A 59 -5.28 18.64 3.09
C THR A 59 -4.35 19.70 3.69
N GLY A 60 -3.65 20.47 2.84
CA GLY A 60 -2.73 21.53 3.28
C GLY A 60 -1.25 21.13 3.23
N GLU A 61 -0.92 19.84 3.20
CA GLU A 61 0.43 19.37 2.92
C GLU A 61 0.64 19.16 1.41
N PRO A 62 1.83 19.45 0.86
CA PRO A 62 2.15 19.13 -0.51
C PRO A 62 2.15 17.61 -0.67
N ARG A 63 1.35 17.10 -1.63
CA ARG A 63 1.48 15.69 -2.03
C ARG A 63 2.88 15.45 -2.61
N PRO A 64 3.48 14.26 -2.44
CA PRO A 64 4.76 13.94 -3.07
C PRO A 64 4.72 14.22 -4.57
N PHE A 65 5.82 14.74 -5.12
CA PHE A 65 5.95 14.98 -6.56
C PHE A 65 5.65 13.70 -7.34
N ASP A 66 4.86 13.85 -8.39
CA ASP A 66 4.47 12.80 -9.30
C ASP A 66 4.89 13.18 -10.72
N PRO A 67 6.02 12.66 -11.24
CA PRO A 67 6.49 13.02 -12.57
C PRO A 67 5.45 12.75 -13.67
N ALA A 68 4.57 11.77 -13.50
CA ALA A 68 3.56 11.45 -14.52
C ALA A 68 2.40 12.45 -14.54
N ILE A 69 2.22 13.24 -13.48
CA ILE A 69 1.14 14.23 -13.34
C ILE A 69 1.69 15.67 -13.37
N ASP A 70 2.85 15.87 -12.74
CA ASP A 70 3.42 17.18 -12.42
C ASP A 70 4.44 17.67 -13.44
N SER A 71 4.97 16.79 -14.30
CA SER A 71 5.93 17.20 -15.33
C SER A 71 5.28 17.98 -16.48
N GLY A 72 3.95 18.12 -16.46
CA GLY A 72 3.18 18.71 -17.57
C GLY A 72 3.26 17.87 -18.86
N PRO A 73 2.49 18.22 -19.89
CA PRO A 73 2.79 17.80 -21.25
C PRO A 73 4.12 18.37 -21.76
#